data_AF-A0A523RQE4-F1
#
_entry.id   AF-A0A523RQE4-F1
#
_cell.length_a   1.000
_cell.length_b   1.000
_cell.length_c   1.000
_cell.angle_alpha   90.00
_cell.angle_beta   90.00
_cell.angle_gamma   90.00
#
_symmetry.space_group_name_H-M   'P 1'
#
loop_
_entity.id
_entity.type
_entity.pdbx_description
1 polymer ?
#
loop_
_entity_poly.entity_id
_entity_poly.type
_entity_poly.pdbx_seq_one_letter_code
_entity_poly.pdbx_strand_id
1 'polypeptide(L)'
;GVPGQGYKVGKLKKEIRHILGLDTTWGMALVGVGNLGRALLIYPGFKRNEFEIRAAFDKDPSKIGKVWQGVEVQDVENIPQILPLKEIKIGIITTPASAAQEVADKLVKGGVKGILNFAPTRISIPKEVKLKNVDLSMQLENLSYFLAKRS
;
A
#
# COMPACT_ATOMS: atom_id res chain seq x y z
N GLY A 1 6.62 5.26 31.37
CA GLY A 1 5.63 5.99 32.19
C GLY A 1 6.25 6.28 33.54
N VAL A 2 5.48 6.86 34.47
CA VAL A 2 5.83 6.89 35.90
C VAL A 2 4.87 5.94 36.60
N PRO A 3 5.33 4.98 37.44
CA PRO A 3 4.45 4.09 38.18
C PRO A 3 3.39 4.91 38.95
N GLY A 4 2.11 4.57 38.80
CA GLY A 4 0.99 5.21 39.50
C GLY A 4 0.40 6.48 38.85
N GLN A 5 1.03 7.09 37.83
CA GLN A 5 0.53 8.32 37.18
C GLN A 5 0.14 8.15 35.71
N GLY A 6 0.37 6.95 35.14
CA GLY A 6 0.09 6.68 33.73
C GLY A 6 1.06 7.41 32.79
N TYR A 7 0.57 7.78 31.60
CA TYR A 7 1.37 8.42 30.55
C TYR A 7 0.84 9.82 30.25
N LYS A 8 1.75 10.78 30.03
CA LYS A 8 1.38 12.06 29.42
C LYS A 8 0.91 11.78 27.99
N VAL A 9 -0.41 11.85 27.77
CA VAL A 9 -1.08 11.46 26.51
C VAL A 9 -0.44 12.12 25.29
N GLY A 10 -0.14 13.41 25.36
CA GLY A 10 0.51 14.14 24.25
C GLY A 10 1.91 13.62 23.92
N LYS A 11 2.72 13.32 24.95
CA LYS A 11 4.06 12.74 24.76
C LYS A 11 3.96 11.34 24.20
N LEU A 12 3.13 10.48 24.78
CA LEU A 12 2.94 9.11 24.31
C LEU A 12 2.45 9.07 22.85
N LYS A 13 1.50 9.93 22.48
CA LYS A 13 1.03 10.05 21.10
C LYS A 13 2.15 10.43 20.13
N LYS A 14 3.05 11.35 20.53
CA LYS A 14 4.19 11.76 19.71
C LYS A 14 5.21 10.62 19.55
N GLU A 15 5.54 9.92 20.64
CA GLU A 15 6.45 8.77 20.61
C GLU A 15 5.88 7.63 19.74
N ILE A 16 4.59 7.31 19.86
CA ILE A 16 3.93 6.29 19.03
C ILE A 16 4.01 6.69 17.55
N ARG A 17 3.75 7.96 17.21
CA ARG A 17 3.86 8.44 15.82
C ARG A 17 5.27 8.29 15.27
N HIS A 18 6.29 8.63 16.06
CA HIS A 18 7.69 8.49 15.67
C HIS A 18 8.08 7.03 15.45
N ILE A 19 7.73 6.13 16.38
CA ILE A 19 7.98 4.68 16.26
C ILE A 19 7.31 4.09 15.02
N LEU A 20 6.12 4.58 14.67
CA LEU A 20 5.37 4.16 13.48
C LEU A 20 5.83 4.85 12.18
N GLY A 21 6.80 5.76 12.23
CA GLY A 21 7.28 6.50 11.06
C GLY A 21 6.25 7.47 10.48
N LEU A 22 5.31 7.95 11.29
CA LEU A 22 4.23 8.88 10.91
C LEU A 22 4.64 10.37 11.03
N ASP A 23 5.92 10.62 11.19
CA ASP A 23 6.57 11.93 11.10
C ASP A 23 7.21 12.17 9.73
N THR A 24 7.21 11.17 8.86
CA THR A 24 7.76 11.21 7.49
C THR A 24 6.64 11.03 6.47
N THR A 25 6.82 11.59 5.26
CA THR A 25 5.94 11.32 4.12
C THR A 25 6.49 10.15 3.30
N TRP A 26 5.66 9.12 3.13
CA TRP A 26 5.98 7.92 2.39
C TRP A 26 5.42 8.01 0.97
N GLY A 27 6.31 8.07 -0.03
CA GLY A 27 5.93 7.97 -1.43
C GLY A 27 5.48 6.55 -1.78
N MET A 28 4.30 6.45 -2.40
CA MET A 28 3.64 5.19 -2.77
C MET A 28 3.38 5.11 -4.28
N ALA A 29 3.47 3.90 -4.83
CA ALA A 29 3.04 3.55 -6.18
C ALA A 29 1.85 2.60 -6.12
N LEU A 30 0.79 2.89 -6.87
CA LEU A 30 -0.34 1.97 -7.05
C LEU A 30 -0.19 1.22 -8.38
N VAL A 31 -0.26 -0.11 -8.37
CA VAL A 31 -0.19 -0.94 -9.58
C VAL A 31 -1.49 -1.72 -9.77
N GLY A 32 -2.16 -1.50 -10.89
CA GLY A 32 -3.48 -2.04 -11.22
C GLY A 32 -4.59 -1.02 -10.95
N VAL A 33 -4.92 -0.19 -11.94
CA VAL A 33 -5.95 0.86 -11.84
C VAL A 33 -7.30 0.31 -12.26
N GLY A 34 -7.71 -0.78 -11.60
CA GLY A 34 -9.03 -1.38 -11.71
C GLY A 34 -10.04 -0.76 -10.73
N ASN A 35 -11.13 -1.47 -10.43
CA ASN A 35 -12.13 -1.00 -9.46
C ASN A 35 -11.52 -0.73 -8.09
N LEU A 36 -10.78 -1.70 -7.53
CA LEU A 36 -10.14 -1.55 -6.23
C LEU A 36 -9.07 -0.46 -6.23
N GLY A 37 -8.16 -0.46 -7.23
CA GLY A 37 -7.11 0.55 -7.33
C GLY A 37 -7.68 1.98 -7.38
N ARG A 38 -8.72 2.21 -8.20
CA ARG A 38 -9.40 3.52 -8.24
C ARG A 38 -10.06 3.87 -6.91
N ALA A 39 -10.66 2.90 -6.21
CA ALA A 39 -11.23 3.11 -4.88
C ALA A 39 -10.15 3.50 -3.85
N LEU A 40 -8.95 2.93 -3.92
CA LEU A 40 -7.84 3.30 -3.05
C LEU A 40 -7.31 4.72 -3.35
N LEU A 41 -7.28 5.15 -4.61
CA LEU A 41 -6.87 6.51 -4.99
C LEU A 41 -7.76 7.60 -4.38
N ILE A 42 -9.05 7.31 -4.16
CA ILE A 42 -10.00 8.26 -3.57
C ILE A 42 -10.11 8.14 -2.05
N TYR A 43 -9.62 7.04 -1.45
CA TYR A 43 -9.84 6.77 -0.03
C TYR A 43 -9.03 7.72 0.87
N PRO A 44 -9.66 8.45 1.81
CA PRO A 44 -8.98 9.42 2.66
C PRO A 44 -7.82 8.86 3.47
N GLY A 45 -7.89 7.59 3.88
CA GLY A 45 -6.79 6.94 4.62
C GLY A 45 -5.52 6.73 3.80
N PHE A 46 -5.61 6.77 2.46
CA PHE A 46 -4.47 6.76 1.52
C PHE A 46 -4.09 8.17 1.04
N LYS A 47 -4.80 9.21 1.51
CA LYS A 47 -4.50 10.64 1.29
C LYS A 47 -4.06 11.34 2.59
N ARG A 48 -3.56 10.59 3.57
CA ARG A 48 -3.05 11.16 4.82
C ARG A 48 -1.70 11.86 4.56
N ASN A 49 -1.37 12.88 5.34
CA ASN A 49 -0.10 13.63 5.17
C ASN A 49 1.16 12.74 5.20
N GLU A 50 1.07 11.58 5.85
CA GLU A 50 2.18 10.63 5.95
C GLU A 50 2.28 9.68 4.73
N PHE A 51 1.27 9.59 3.87
CA PHE A 51 1.20 8.63 2.77
C PHE A 51 0.72 9.30 1.48
N GLU A 52 1.56 9.28 0.45
CA GLU A 52 1.29 10.01 -0.79
C GLU A 52 1.42 9.07 -2.00
N ILE A 53 0.34 8.91 -2.78
CA ILE A 53 0.39 8.17 -4.04
C ILE A 53 0.98 9.08 -5.13
N ARG A 54 2.24 8.84 -5.50
CA ARG A 54 3.01 9.65 -6.45
C ARG A 54 2.99 9.11 -7.88
N ALA A 55 2.59 7.85 -8.05
CA ALA A 55 2.47 7.20 -9.35
C ALA A 55 1.40 6.12 -9.33
N ALA A 56 0.75 5.94 -10.49
CA ALA A 56 -0.12 4.82 -10.77
C ALA A 56 0.38 4.10 -12.02
N PHE A 57 0.24 2.77 -12.06
CA PHE A 57 0.69 1.93 -13.17
C PHE A 57 -0.38 0.93 -13.59
N ASP A 58 -0.50 0.69 -14.89
CA ASP A 58 -1.36 -0.35 -15.46
C ASP A 58 -0.76 -0.88 -16.77
N LYS A 59 -1.12 -2.12 -17.15
CA LYS A 59 -0.67 -2.74 -18.41
C LYS A 59 -1.68 -2.50 -19.54
N ASP A 60 -2.90 -2.09 -19.19
CA ASP A 60 -3.97 -1.77 -20.14
C ASP A 60 -3.67 -0.47 -20.91
N PRO A 61 -3.41 -0.53 -22.23
CA PRO A 61 -3.11 0.65 -23.04
C PRO A 61 -4.23 1.68 -23.04
N SER A 62 -5.48 1.27 -22.78
CA SER A 62 -6.62 2.20 -22.69
C SER A 62 -6.59 3.06 -21.43
N LYS A 63 -5.76 2.72 -20.44
CA LYS A 63 -5.60 3.47 -19.18
C LYS A 63 -4.32 4.28 -19.14
N ILE A 64 -3.26 3.83 -19.79
CA ILE A 64 -1.97 4.52 -19.83
C ILE A 64 -2.17 5.94 -20.42
N GLY A 65 -1.55 6.93 -19.78
CA GLY A 65 -1.69 8.36 -20.11
C GLY A 65 -2.94 9.03 -19.51
N LYS A 66 -3.88 8.28 -18.93
CA LYS A 66 -5.03 8.89 -18.24
C LYS A 66 -4.62 9.39 -16.86
N VAL A 67 -5.21 10.51 -16.44
CA VAL A 67 -5.03 11.08 -15.11
C VAL A 67 -6.21 10.71 -14.22
N TRP A 68 -5.93 10.11 -13.07
CA TRP A 68 -6.91 9.80 -12.04
C TRP A 68 -6.54 10.50 -10.75
N GLN A 69 -7.42 11.38 -10.26
CA GLN A 69 -7.19 12.11 -9.00
C GLN A 69 -5.85 12.87 -8.98
N GLY A 70 -5.43 13.42 -10.12
CA GLY A 70 -4.15 14.13 -10.28
C GLY A 70 -2.93 13.23 -10.49
N VAL A 71 -3.10 11.91 -10.52
CA VAL A 71 -2.01 10.95 -10.77
C VAL A 71 -2.14 10.37 -12.17
N GLU A 72 -1.13 10.58 -13.01
CA GLU A 72 -1.04 9.96 -14.33
C GLU A 72 -0.74 8.45 -14.22
N VAL A 73 -1.47 7.66 -15.00
CA VAL A 73 -1.27 6.22 -15.13
C VAL A 73 -0.18 5.96 -16.18
N GLN A 74 0.88 5.29 -15.76
CA GLN A 74 2.01 4.95 -16.61
C GLN A 74 2.04 3.46 -16.91
N ASP A 75 2.83 3.07 -17.91
CA ASP A 75 3.08 1.65 -18.20
C ASP A 75 3.83 0.98 -17.03
N VAL A 76 3.40 -0.23 -16.67
CA VAL A 76 4.05 -1.07 -15.66
C VAL A 76 5.52 -1.36 -15.96
N GLU A 77 5.94 -1.35 -17.23
CA GLU A 77 7.35 -1.53 -17.60
C GLU A 77 8.25 -0.40 -17.12
N ASN A 78 7.68 0.79 -16.84
CA ASN A 78 8.40 1.96 -16.37
C ASN A 78 8.61 1.98 -14.84
N ILE A 79 8.09 0.99 -14.12
CA ILE A 79 8.18 0.92 -12.65
C ILE A 79 9.64 1.04 -12.16
N PRO A 80 10.61 0.25 -12.67
CA PRO A 80 11.99 0.31 -12.18
C PRO A 80 12.65 1.69 -12.31
N GLN A 81 12.27 2.45 -13.34
CA GLN A 81 12.83 3.77 -13.64
C GLN A 81 12.13 4.88 -12.85
N ILE A 82 10.81 4.82 -12.71
CA ILE A 82 10.00 5.89 -12.11
C ILE A 82 10.08 5.89 -10.58
N LEU A 83 10.12 4.72 -9.96
CA LEU A 83 10.16 4.60 -8.49
C LEU A 83 11.27 5.43 -7.83
N PRO A 84 12.56 5.33 -8.24
CA PRO A 84 13.62 6.13 -7.64
C PRO A 84 13.45 7.63 -7.90
N LEU A 85 13.04 8.03 -9.10
CA LEU A 85 12.86 9.44 -9.48
C LEU A 85 11.78 10.15 -8.66
N LYS A 86 10.73 9.42 -8.29
CA LYS A 86 9.62 9.94 -7.46
C LYS A 86 9.79 9.64 -5.97
N GLU A 87 10.95 9.13 -5.56
CA GLU A 87 11.29 8.70 -4.20
C GLU A 87 10.25 7.74 -3.58
N ILE A 88 9.70 6.85 -4.40
CA ILE A 88 8.67 5.91 -3.95
C ILE A 88 9.33 4.77 -3.20
N LYS A 89 8.83 4.47 -1.99
CA LYS A 89 9.33 3.40 -1.12
C LYS A 89 8.31 2.30 -0.85
N ILE A 90 7.03 2.53 -1.17
CA ILE A 90 5.95 1.57 -0.93
C ILE A 90 5.23 1.27 -2.25
N GLY A 91 5.09 -0.01 -2.60
CA GLY A 91 4.23 -0.46 -3.70
C GLY A 91 2.89 -0.99 -3.18
N ILE A 92 1.80 -0.69 -3.88
CA ILE A 92 0.47 -1.22 -3.62
C ILE A 92 0.06 -2.04 -4.84
N ILE A 93 -0.20 -3.33 -4.66
CA ILE A 93 -0.60 -4.24 -5.75
C ILE A 93 -2.10 -4.48 -5.66
N THR A 94 -2.83 -4.04 -6.68
CA THR A 94 -4.27 -4.25 -6.86
C THR A 94 -4.58 -4.90 -8.22
N THR A 95 -3.67 -5.73 -8.71
CA THR A 95 -3.79 -6.48 -9.95
C THR A 95 -4.50 -7.83 -9.76
N PRO A 96 -4.91 -8.51 -10.85
CA PRO A 96 -5.23 -9.93 -10.78
C PRO A 96 -4.07 -10.77 -10.25
N ALA A 97 -4.39 -11.95 -9.71
CA ALA A 97 -3.40 -12.89 -9.15
C ALA A 97 -2.29 -13.27 -10.15
N SER A 98 -2.65 -13.48 -11.42
CA SER A 98 -1.71 -13.88 -12.47
C SER A 98 -0.60 -12.87 -12.75
N ALA A 99 -0.84 -11.59 -12.47
CA ALA A 99 0.13 -10.51 -12.72
C ALA A 99 0.89 -10.07 -11.45
N ALA A 100 0.46 -10.52 -10.26
CA ALA A 100 0.94 -9.97 -8.99
C ALA A 100 2.43 -10.21 -8.75
N GLN A 101 2.95 -11.40 -9.11
CA GLN A 101 4.37 -11.72 -8.94
C GLN A 101 5.26 -10.86 -9.85
N GLU A 102 4.92 -10.77 -11.13
CA GLU A 102 5.66 -9.95 -12.10
C GLU A 102 5.73 -8.48 -11.68
N VAL A 103 4.61 -7.95 -11.18
CA VAL A 103 4.55 -6.60 -10.62
C VAL A 103 5.42 -6.46 -9.37
N ALA A 104 5.38 -7.44 -8.46
CA ALA A 104 6.21 -7.43 -7.26
C ALA A 104 7.70 -7.39 -7.63
N ASP A 105 8.12 -8.19 -8.61
CA ASP A 105 9.51 -8.23 -9.08
C ASP A 105 9.95 -6.87 -9.64
N LYS A 106 9.10 -6.20 -10.41
CA LYS A 106 9.37 -4.84 -10.93
C LYS A 106 9.45 -3.80 -9.83
N LEU A 107 8.56 -3.86 -8.84
CA LEU A 107 8.59 -2.98 -7.68
C LEU A 107 9.89 -3.17 -6.88
N VAL A 108 10.28 -4.42 -6.62
CA VAL A 108 11.54 -4.77 -5.95
C VAL A 108 12.73 -4.25 -6.74
N LYS A 109 12.75 -4.44 -8.06
CA LYS A 109 13.80 -3.92 -8.96
C LYS A 109 13.91 -2.39 -8.92
N GLY A 110 12.78 -1.69 -8.79
CA GLY A 110 12.77 -0.23 -8.61
C GLY A 110 13.07 0.25 -7.20
N GLY A 111 13.36 -0.66 -6.26
CA GLY A 111 13.90 -0.30 -4.94
C GLY A 111 12.87 0.03 -3.87
N VAL A 112 11.63 -0.48 -3.99
CA VAL A 112 10.67 -0.38 -2.88
C VAL A 112 11.21 -1.07 -1.62
N LYS A 113 10.76 -0.59 -0.46
CA LYS A 113 11.06 -1.16 0.86
C LYS A 113 9.87 -1.90 1.46
N GLY A 114 8.67 -1.61 0.99
CA GLY A 114 7.44 -2.29 1.39
C GLY A 114 6.49 -2.53 0.23
N ILE A 115 5.72 -3.61 0.31
CA ILE A 115 4.64 -3.95 -0.61
C ILE A 115 3.38 -4.27 0.19
N LEU A 116 2.30 -3.60 -0.16
CA LEU A 116 0.94 -3.90 0.29
C LEU A 116 0.21 -4.64 -0.84
N ASN A 117 -0.02 -5.94 -0.65
CA ASN A 117 -0.59 -6.82 -1.66
C ASN A 117 -2.08 -7.08 -1.39
N PHE A 118 -2.94 -6.61 -2.28
CA PHE A 118 -4.38 -6.93 -2.30
C PHE A 118 -4.72 -8.02 -3.32
N ALA A 119 -3.76 -8.47 -4.13
CA ALA A 119 -4.01 -9.57 -5.06
C ALA A 119 -4.25 -10.86 -4.25
N PRO A 120 -5.24 -11.70 -4.65
CA PRO A 120 -5.60 -12.91 -3.92
C PRO A 120 -4.62 -14.05 -4.23
N THR A 121 -3.33 -13.79 -4.01
CA THR A 121 -2.24 -14.76 -4.23
C THR A 121 -1.07 -14.43 -3.32
N ARG A 122 -0.25 -15.44 -3.04
CA ARG A 122 1.04 -15.26 -2.38
C ARG A 122 2.06 -14.82 -3.42
N ILE A 123 2.88 -13.85 -3.04
CA ILE A 123 4.03 -13.40 -3.83
C ILE A 123 5.31 -13.67 -3.05
N SER A 124 6.36 -14.04 -3.77
CA SER A 124 7.71 -14.24 -3.23
C SER A 124 8.50 -12.95 -3.42
N ILE A 125 9.17 -12.50 -2.36
CA ILE A 125 10.00 -11.29 -2.38
C ILE A 125 11.28 -11.50 -1.54
N PRO A 126 12.34 -10.72 -1.79
CA PRO A 126 13.54 -10.74 -0.94
C PRO A 126 13.25 -10.35 0.51
N LYS A 127 14.06 -10.84 1.46
CA LYS A 127 13.84 -10.66 2.91
C LYS A 127 13.94 -9.19 3.35
N GLU A 128 14.63 -8.38 2.57
CA GLU A 128 14.89 -6.96 2.82
C GLU A 128 13.66 -6.10 2.54
N VAL A 129 12.69 -6.62 1.78
CA VAL A 129 11.43 -5.94 1.46
C VAL A 129 10.33 -6.46 2.38
N LYS A 130 9.53 -5.54 2.95
CA LYS A 130 8.41 -5.92 3.82
C LYS A 130 7.17 -6.21 2.97
N LEU A 131 6.57 -7.37 3.14
CA LEU A 131 5.28 -7.72 2.52
C LEU A 131 4.16 -7.70 3.54
N LYS A 132 3.05 -7.05 3.20
CA LYS A 132 1.78 -7.17 3.91
C LYS A 132 0.70 -7.57 2.92
N ASN A 133 0.08 -8.74 3.14
CA ASN A 133 -1.09 -9.15 2.39
C ASN A 133 -2.35 -8.59 3.06
N VAL A 134 -3.31 -8.14 2.25
CA VAL A 134 -4.63 -7.69 2.66
C VAL A 134 -5.66 -8.59 2.02
N ASP A 135 -6.30 -9.41 2.85
CA ASP A 135 -7.42 -10.25 2.45
C ASP A 135 -8.68 -9.73 3.17
N LEU A 136 -9.58 -9.14 2.39
CA LEU A 136 -10.85 -8.61 2.90
C LEU A 136 -11.84 -9.74 3.23
N SER A 137 -11.77 -10.89 2.55
CA SER A 137 -12.62 -12.05 2.81
C SER A 137 -12.32 -12.63 4.19
N MET A 138 -11.04 -12.75 4.56
CA MET A 138 -10.64 -13.16 5.91
C MET A 138 -11.18 -12.23 7.00
N GLN A 139 -11.35 -10.92 6.73
CA GLN A 139 -11.95 -10.00 7.72
C GLN A 139 -13.43 -10.30 7.94
N LEU A 140 -14.15 -10.64 6.87
CA LEU A 140 -15.57 -11.02 6.94
C LEU A 140 -15.76 -12.37 7.65
N GLU A 141 -14.89 -13.35 7.39
CA GLU A 141 -14.89 -14.64 8.08
C GLU A 141 -14.64 -14.49 9.58
N ASN A 142 -13.69 -13.64 9.98
CA ASN A 142 -13.46 -13.34 11.38
C ASN A 142 -14.70 -12.71 12.04
N LEU A 143 -15.36 -11.78 11.34
CA LEU A 143 -16.59 -11.17 11.84
C LEU A 143 -17.72 -12.20 11.96
N SER A 144 -17.91 -13.06 10.96
CA SER A 144 -18.95 -14.10 10.98
C SER A 144 -18.74 -15.10 12.11
N TYR A 145 -17.48 -15.48 12.40
CA TYR A 145 -17.14 -16.32 13.56
C TYR A 145 -17.61 -15.71 14.88
N PHE A 146 -17.33 -14.43 15.12
CA PHE A 146 -17.75 -13.77 16.36
C PHE A 146 -19.27 -13.62 16.48
N LEU A 147 -19.97 -13.44 15.35
CA LEU A 147 -21.43 -13.39 15.33
C LEU A 147 -22.04 -14.77 15.59
N ALA A 148 -21.48 -15.82 14.97
CA ALA A 148 -21.95 -17.21 15.14
C ALA A 148 -21.69 -17.76 16.55
N LYS A 149 -20.64 -17.30 17.24
CA LYS A 149 -20.29 -17.76 18.60
C LYS A 149 -21.10 -17.08 19.72
N ARG A 150 -21.97 -16.12 19.38
CA ARG A 150 -22.94 -15.48 20.29
C ARG A 150 -24.36 -16.06 20.14
N SER A 151 -24.52 -17.15 19.41
CA SER A 151 -25.76 -17.93 19.28
C SER A 151 -25.78 -19.12 20.22
#